data_AF-A0A7X7HVA4-F1
#
_entry.id   AF-A0A7X7HVA4-F1
#
_cell.length_a   1.000
_cell.length_b   1.000
_cell.length_c   1.000
_cell.angle_alpha   90.00
_cell.angle_beta   90.00
_cell.angle_gamma   90.00
#
_symmetry.space_group_name_H-M   'P 1'
#
loop_
_entity.id
_entity.type
_entity.pdbx_description
1 polymer ?
#
loop_
_entity_poly.entity_id
_entity_poly.type
_entity_poly.pdbx_seq_one_letter_code
_entity_poly.pdbx_strand_id
1 'polypeptide(L)'
;MNAGQITYNHGTIDALVSEVSQASVQLRTGLDDLKQYLQPLVAEWQGSAAEAYQVHQQQWDQAAAALQAMLTEISNAALRGNQGMADADRTAANGWG
;
A
#
# COMPACT_ATOMS: atom_id res chain seq x y z
N MET A 1 -8.58 -16.75 25.82
CA MET A 1 -7.63 -16.84 24.69
C MET A 1 -7.19 -15.44 24.30
N ASN A 2 -5.88 -15.19 24.21
CA ASN A 2 -5.25 -14.35 23.18
C ASN A 2 -5.09 -12.82 23.25
N ALA A 3 -5.03 -12.16 24.41
CA ALA A 3 -4.56 -10.75 24.43
C ALA A 3 -3.12 -10.61 23.82
N GLY A 4 -2.17 -11.43 24.29
CA GLY A 4 -0.78 -11.40 23.78
C GLY A 4 -0.60 -11.83 22.31
N GLN A 5 -1.44 -12.74 21.81
CA GLN A 5 -1.40 -13.17 20.41
C GLN A 5 -1.94 -12.08 19.46
N ILE A 6 -2.94 -11.29 19.89
CA ILE A 6 -3.46 -10.18 19.08
C ILE A 6 -2.44 -9.03 19.04
N THR A 7 -1.79 -8.70 20.16
CA THR A 7 -0.73 -7.67 20.20
C THR A 7 0.46 -7.99 19.29
N TYR A 8 0.96 -9.24 19.32
CA TYR A 8 2.06 -9.67 18.44
C TYR A 8 1.70 -9.57 16.94
N ASN A 9 0.47 -9.95 16.60
CA ASN A 9 -0.02 -9.87 15.23
C ASN A 9 -0.05 -8.42 14.74
N HIS A 10 -0.47 -7.46 15.57
CA HIS A 10 -0.51 -6.04 15.21
C HIS A 10 0.86 -5.43 14.95
N GLY A 11 1.85 -5.66 15.81
CA GLY A 11 3.20 -5.14 15.58
C GLY A 11 3.82 -5.65 14.27
N THR A 12 3.51 -6.90 13.91
CA THR A 12 3.94 -7.49 12.64
C THR A 12 3.20 -6.87 11.44
N ILE A 13 1.90 -6.60 11.58
CA ILE A 13 1.09 -5.95 10.54
C ILE A 13 1.57 -4.51 10.30
N ASP A 14 1.80 -3.72 11.34
CA ASP A 14 2.25 -2.32 11.21
C ASP A 14 3.62 -2.23 10.53
N ALA A 15 4.54 -3.14 10.87
CA ALA A 15 5.85 -3.23 10.22
C ALA A 15 5.72 -3.57 8.71
N LEU A 16 4.88 -4.56 8.37
CA LEU A 16 4.62 -4.94 6.98
C LEU A 16 3.97 -3.80 6.19
N VAL A 17 3.01 -3.09 6.78
CA VAL A 17 2.37 -1.92 6.15
C VAL A 17 3.40 -0.82 5.85
N SER A 18 4.28 -0.53 6.80
CA SER A 18 5.36 0.44 6.60
C SER A 18 6.31 0.03 5.46
N GLU A 19 6.71 -1.24 5.43
CA GLU A 19 7.59 -1.78 4.38
C GLU A 19 6.93 -1.71 2.99
N VAL A 20 5.69 -2.18 2.86
CA VAL A 20 4.96 -2.15 1.59
C VAL A 20 4.65 -0.71 1.16
N SER A 21 4.39 0.20 2.10
CA SER A 21 4.22 1.63 1.81
C SER A 21 5.50 2.25 1.23
N GLN A 22 6.67 1.95 1.83
CA GLN A 22 7.95 2.39 1.29
C GLN A 22 8.22 1.80 -0.10
N ALA A 23 7.97 0.51 -0.29
CA ALA A 23 8.09 -0.14 -1.60
C ALA A 23 7.16 0.50 -2.66
N SER A 24 5.92 0.86 -2.28
CA SER A 24 4.98 1.55 -3.15
C SER A 24 5.46 2.94 -3.57
N VAL A 25 6.04 3.71 -2.63
CA VAL A 25 6.64 5.02 -2.93
C VAL A 25 7.84 4.87 -3.87
N GLN A 26 8.69 3.88 -3.64
CA GLN A 26 9.84 3.59 -4.51
C GLN A 26 9.39 3.18 -5.92
N LEU A 27 8.37 2.32 -6.03
CA LEU A 27 7.78 1.92 -7.31
C LEU A 27 7.27 3.13 -8.09
N ARG A 28 6.45 3.99 -7.46
CA ARG A 28 5.92 5.19 -8.11
C ARG A 28 7.03 6.11 -8.60
N THR A 29 8.04 6.34 -7.76
CA THR A 29 9.20 7.17 -8.12
C THR A 29 9.91 6.59 -9.35
N GLY A 30 10.20 5.28 -9.36
CA GLY A 30 10.81 4.63 -10.51
C GLY A 30 9.96 4.68 -11.79
N LEU A 31 8.63 4.58 -11.66
CA LEU A 31 7.71 4.73 -12.80
C LEU A 31 7.67 6.16 -13.33
N ASP A 32 7.75 7.17 -12.45
CA ASP A 32 7.78 8.58 -12.85
C ASP A 32 9.12 8.95 -13.49
N ASP A 33 10.24 8.42 -12.98
CA ASP A 33 11.56 8.56 -13.58
C ASP A 33 11.61 7.91 -14.98
N LEU A 34 11.05 6.71 -15.12
CA LEU A 34 10.89 6.04 -16.42
C LEU A 34 9.99 6.86 -17.36
N LYS A 35 8.89 7.40 -16.81
CA LYS A 35 8.05 8.51 -17.33
C LYS A 35 8.87 9.55 -18.09
N GLN A 36 9.72 10.21 -17.34
CA GLN A 36 10.52 11.34 -17.80
C GLN A 36 11.60 10.93 -18.79
N TYR A 37 12.25 9.78 -18.56
CA TYR A 37 13.26 9.26 -19.46
C TYR A 37 12.69 8.92 -20.84
N LEU A 38 11.48 8.38 -20.90
CA LEU A 38 10.84 7.95 -22.14
C LEU A 38 10.21 9.10 -22.94
N GLN A 39 9.88 10.23 -22.32
CA GLN A 39 9.26 11.39 -22.98
C GLN A 39 9.85 11.75 -24.36
N PRO A 40 11.18 11.97 -24.51
CA PRO A 40 11.76 12.31 -25.81
C PRO A 40 11.70 11.15 -26.82
N LEU A 41 11.81 9.90 -26.36
CA LEU A 41 11.76 8.71 -27.22
C LEU A 41 10.34 8.46 -27.75
N VAL A 42 9.34 8.69 -26.90
CA VAL A 42 7.92 8.57 -27.25
C VAL A 42 7.52 9.59 -28.31
N ALA A 43 8.14 10.78 -28.33
CA ALA A 43 7.90 11.78 -29.35
C ALA A 43 8.33 11.33 -30.76
N GLU A 44 9.30 10.40 -30.85
CA GLU A 44 9.77 9.84 -32.12
C GLU A 44 9.01 8.57 -32.54
N TRP A 45 8.36 7.88 -31.60
CA TRP A 45 7.61 6.66 -31.86
C TRP A 45 6.30 6.95 -32.63
N GLN A 46 6.12 6.24 -33.73
CA GLN A 46 4.93 6.32 -34.58
C GLN A 46 4.32 4.93 -34.77
N GLY A 47 2.99 4.87 -34.95
CA GLY A 47 2.27 3.62 -35.19
C GLY A 47 2.28 2.67 -33.98
N SER A 48 2.58 1.40 -34.22
CA SER A 48 2.44 0.32 -33.23
C SER A 48 3.33 0.46 -31.99
N ALA A 49 4.47 1.15 -32.09
CA ALA A 49 5.35 1.40 -30.94
C ALA A 49 4.72 2.37 -29.93
N ALA A 50 4.01 3.41 -30.42
CA ALA A 50 3.31 4.35 -29.57
C ALA A 50 2.12 3.70 -28.86
N GLU A 51 1.38 2.83 -29.56
CA GLU A 51 0.28 2.05 -28.97
C GLU A 51 0.77 1.09 -27.88
N ALA A 52 1.85 0.33 -28.14
CA ALA A 52 2.44 -0.59 -27.16
C ALA A 52 2.92 0.15 -25.91
N TYR A 53 3.55 1.32 -26.08
CA TYR A 53 3.95 2.16 -24.96
C TYR A 53 2.76 2.61 -24.11
N GLN A 54 1.69 3.12 -24.73
CA GLN A 54 0.49 3.54 -24.02
C GLN A 54 -0.14 2.40 -23.22
N VAL A 55 -0.17 1.19 -23.78
CA VAL A 55 -0.67 0.00 -23.07
C VAL A 55 0.17 -0.30 -21.83
N HIS A 56 1.49 -0.35 -21.97
CA HIS A 56 2.38 -0.60 -20.83
C HIS A 56 2.30 0.53 -19.78
N GLN A 57 2.16 1.77 -20.23
CA GLN A 57 2.00 2.91 -19.34
C GLN A 57 0.71 2.85 -18.53
N GLN A 58 -0.40 2.47 -19.15
CA GLN A 58 -1.65 2.24 -18.42
C GLN A 58 -1.54 1.08 -17.44
N GLN A 59 -0.87 -0.02 -17.83
CA GLN A 59 -0.72 -1.20 -16.97
C GLN A 59 0.06 -0.89 -15.69
N TRP A 60 1.21 -0.23 -15.77
CA TRP A 60 1.99 0.08 -14.56
C TRP A 60 1.28 1.11 -13.68
N ASP A 61 0.50 2.04 -14.27
CA ASP A 61 -0.19 3.09 -13.50
C ASP A 61 -1.37 2.49 -12.74
N GLN A 62 -2.09 1.56 -13.38
CA GLN A 62 -3.13 0.78 -12.72
C GLN A 62 -2.57 -0.10 -11.60
N ALA A 63 -1.42 -0.76 -11.82
CA ALA A 63 -0.80 -1.59 -10.81
C ALA A 63 -0.35 -0.76 -9.57
N ALA A 64 0.25 0.40 -9.80
CA ALA A 64 0.64 1.32 -8.73
C ALA A 64 -0.58 1.84 -7.95
N ALA A 65 -1.65 2.22 -8.65
CA ALA A 65 -2.90 2.66 -8.02
C ALA A 65 -3.56 1.55 -7.19
N ALA A 66 -3.58 0.31 -7.70
CA ALA A 66 -4.13 -0.84 -7.00
C ALA A 66 -3.35 -1.15 -5.71
N LEU A 67 -2.01 -1.09 -5.76
CA LEU A 67 -1.16 -1.26 -4.57
C LEU A 67 -1.47 -0.20 -3.51
N GLN A 68 -1.59 1.07 -3.92
CA GLN A 68 -1.93 2.16 -3.00
C GLN A 68 -3.32 1.98 -2.36
N ALA A 69 -4.29 1.48 -3.12
CA ALA A 69 -5.63 1.18 -2.61
C ALA A 69 -5.59 0.06 -1.57
N MET A 70 -4.88 -1.05 -1.87
CA MET A 70 -4.71 -2.16 -0.92
C MET A 70 -4.00 -1.71 0.37
N LEU A 71 -2.95 -0.92 0.26
CA LEU A 71 -2.24 -0.34 1.42
C LEU A 71 -3.17 0.50 2.31
N THR A 72 -4.04 1.29 1.68
CA THR A 72 -5.04 2.11 2.39
C THR A 72 -6.04 1.22 3.12
N GLU A 73 -6.51 0.14 2.48
CA GLU A 73 -7.42 -0.82 3.08
C GLU A 73 -6.80 -1.54 4.28
N ILE A 74 -5.56 -2.02 4.15
CA ILE A 74 -4.82 -2.69 5.22
C ILE A 74 -4.61 -1.72 6.40
N SER A 75 -4.19 -0.48 6.13
CA SER A 75 -4.00 0.55 7.16
C SER A 75 -5.30 0.81 7.93
N ASN A 76 -6.42 0.91 7.22
CA ASN A 76 -7.74 1.09 7.84
C ASN A 76 -8.15 -0.14 8.67
N ALA A 77 -7.83 -1.35 8.21
CA ALA A 77 -8.11 -2.57 8.97
C ALA A 77 -7.28 -2.64 10.27
N ALA A 78 -5.99 -2.28 10.20
CA ALA A 78 -5.11 -2.21 11.37
C ALA A 78 -5.63 -1.19 12.42
N LEU A 79 -6.03 0.00 11.98
CA LEU A 79 -6.60 1.04 12.87
C LEU A 79 -7.88 0.56 13.57
N ARG A 80 -8.80 -0.09 12.84
CA ARG A 80 -10.02 -0.66 13.43
C ARG A 80 -9.71 -1.76 14.45
N GLY A 81 -8.71 -2.60 14.17
CA GLY A 81 -8.24 -3.60 15.12
C GLY A 81 -7.74 -2.97 16.42
N ASN A 82 -6.91 -1.91 16.31
CA ASN A 82 -6.36 -1.21 17.46
C ASN A 82 -7.45 -0.59 18.35
N GLN A 83 -8.46 0.05 17.74
CA GLN A 83 -9.60 0.61 18.47
C GLN A 83 -10.39 -0.47 19.22
N GLY A 84 -10.70 -1.59 18.55
CA GLY A 84 -11.43 -2.69 19.17
C GLY A 84 -10.69 -3.33 20.36
N MET A 85 -9.36 -3.45 20.29
CA MET A 85 -8.57 -3.92 21.43
C MET A 85 -8.54 -2.92 22.58
N ALA A 86 -8.35 -1.63 22.30
CA ALA A 86 -8.33 -0.61 23.36
C ALA A 86 -9.65 -0.58 24.13
N ASP A 87 -10.78 -0.76 23.44
CA ASP A 87 -12.10 -0.85 24.05
C ASP A 87 -12.27 -2.16 24.86
N ALA A 88 -11.75 -3.28 24.36
CA ALA A 88 -11.76 -4.56 25.08
C ALA A 88 -10.91 -4.52 26.36
N ASP A 89 -9.70 -3.96 26.28
CA ASP A 89 -8.81 -3.78 27.44
C ASP A 89 -9.43 -2.83 28.47
N ARG A 90 -10.05 -1.72 28.03
CA ARG A 90 -10.75 -0.79 28.92
C ARG A 90 -11.93 -1.46 29.62
N THR A 91 -12.71 -2.25 28.89
CA THR A 91 -13.84 -3.01 29.44
C THR A 91 -13.39 -4.06 30.43
N ALA A 92 -12.31 -4.79 30.11
CA ALA A 92 -11.71 -5.75 31.01
C ALA A 92 -11.17 -5.07 32.29
N ALA A 93 -10.45 -3.95 32.17
CA ALA A 93 -9.95 -3.20 33.32
C ALA A 93 -11.07 -2.69 34.24
N ASN A 94 -12.21 -2.27 33.67
CA ASN A 94 -13.37 -1.82 34.44
C ASN A 94 -14.18 -2.97 35.08
N GLY A 95 -14.07 -4.20 34.57
CA GLY A 95 -14.80 -5.37 35.08
C GLY A 95 -14.13 -6.08 36.26
N TRP A 96 -12.90 -5.70 36.62
CA TRP A 96 -12.13 -6.28 37.72
C TRP A 96 -12.01 -5.31 38.92
N GLY A 97 -12.82 -4.26 38.93
CA GLY A 97 -13.01 -3.34 40.06
C GLY A 97 -14.16 -3.75 40.96
#